data_AF-A0A3B3YPD9-F1
#
_entry.id   AF-A0A3B3YPD9-F1
#
_cell.length_a   1.000
_cell.length_b   1.000
_cell.length_c   1.000
_cell.angle_alpha   90.00
_cell.angle_beta   90.00
_cell.angle_gamma   90.00
#
_symmetry.space_group_name_H-M   'P 1'
#
loop_
_entity.id
_entity.type
_entity.pdbx_description
1 polymer ?
#
loop_
_entity_poly.entity_id
_entity_poly.type
_entity_poly.pdbx_seq_one_letter_code
_entity_poly.pdbx_strand_id
1 'polypeptide(L)'
;MTPRAMAGEINEGSVPAYYREVHEAICCRTDERVQADVFKRLLERTGLSKAALSQIAEHIDCTDGFLTKLTLYKALALIALAQQGKKPSPKLFIHELPKPQLGEPRELSALRMQPAQDDVLTISQTFEQLLTKDTVHVELIPEKKGLFLKHVEYQVTSQRYKMSVYRRYSDFDVFHEVLLQKFAYRVVPALPPKRMLKGVLTSMSEREFIEGRRRALSRFINLVARHPLFSEDELVKTFLTYSGSDVQTKLRDTCKKTGDEFMTNRIATQAKEYLPADVQAQFSTSRELIKNIHNSFQRLRDRAEKMAERSMENSTDLVQFGRELSALGSDASPLPSLASSQSSWGTLRQSLKSLSEEFAVLSDKAAQQGRREQDDVVEKLNFFLDLLQSYRDLCERHEKGVLHEHQKALHKYSMMKRQMMSATVQSKEQASVEQLESRIVQQESAIQTMELRNYFSLFCLHQETQLIFTYLPITANILGAFVNSQVQGHREMGDVWNELQPKLGCLFGSNNGLKPPI
;
A
#
# COMPACT_ATOMS: atom_id res chain seq x y z
N MET A 1 40.15 -44.74 2.12
CA MET A 1 38.90 -45.47 1.84
C MET A 1 38.57 -46.35 3.03
N THR A 2 37.56 -45.96 3.79
CA THR A 2 36.79 -46.82 4.71
C THR A 2 35.38 -46.22 4.72
N PRO A 3 34.35 -46.94 4.24
CA PRO A 3 33.00 -46.40 4.21
C PRO A 3 32.42 -46.50 5.63
N ARG A 4 32.07 -45.36 6.21
CA ARG A 4 31.28 -45.30 7.44
C ARG A 4 29.87 -45.78 7.07
N ALA A 5 29.47 -46.94 7.59
CA ALA A 5 28.21 -47.60 7.28
C ALA A 5 27.00 -46.65 7.42
N MET A 6 26.20 -46.55 6.36
CA MET A 6 24.91 -45.84 6.30
C MET A 6 23.95 -46.43 7.33
N ALA A 7 23.55 -45.64 8.32
CA ALA A 7 22.55 -46.01 9.31
C ALA A 7 21.14 -45.75 8.73
N GLY A 8 20.41 -46.82 8.44
CA GLY A 8 18.95 -46.91 8.25
C GLY A 8 18.21 -45.63 7.85
N GLU A 9 18.13 -45.35 6.54
CA GLU A 9 17.19 -44.37 6.02
C GLU A 9 15.78 -44.97 6.00
N ILE A 10 14.87 -44.38 6.77
CA ILE A 10 13.44 -44.70 6.70
C ILE A 10 12.94 -44.22 5.34
N ASN A 11 12.33 -45.11 4.54
CA ASN A 11 11.70 -44.73 3.27
C ASN A 11 10.22 -44.42 3.51
N GLU A 12 9.73 -43.25 3.05
CA GLU A 12 8.34 -42.81 3.21
C GLU A 12 7.30 -43.80 2.63
N GLY A 13 7.68 -44.62 1.65
CA GLY A 13 6.80 -45.66 1.10
C GLY A 13 6.59 -46.87 2.02
N SER A 14 7.47 -47.06 3.01
CA SER A 14 7.51 -48.25 3.88
C SER A 14 7.01 -48.02 5.32
N VAL A 15 6.56 -46.80 5.64
CA VAL A 15 6.09 -46.47 6.99
C VAL A 15 4.64 -46.94 7.23
N PRO A 16 4.30 -47.37 8.46
CA PRO A 16 2.93 -47.74 8.81
C PRO A 16 1.94 -46.60 8.53
N ALA A 17 0.71 -46.91 8.09
CA ALA A 17 -0.33 -45.92 7.82
C ALA A 17 -0.56 -44.97 9.01
N TYR A 18 -0.49 -45.52 10.23
CA TYR A 18 -0.60 -44.78 11.48
C TYR A 18 0.40 -43.62 11.59
N TYR A 19 1.62 -43.75 11.05
CA TYR A 19 2.62 -42.67 11.13
C TYR A 19 2.22 -41.49 10.24
N ARG A 20 1.64 -41.80 9.06
CA ARG A 20 1.10 -40.78 8.15
C ARG A 20 -0.09 -40.07 8.78
N GLU A 21 -1.00 -40.83 9.40
CA GLU A 21 -2.16 -40.27 10.11
C GLU A 21 -1.73 -39.37 11.29
N VAL A 22 -0.72 -39.77 12.05
CA VAL A 22 -0.16 -38.94 13.14
C VAL A 22 0.48 -37.66 12.58
N HIS A 23 1.22 -37.74 11.47
CA HIS A 23 1.81 -36.58 10.80
C HIS A 23 0.72 -35.61 10.31
N GLU A 24 -0.30 -36.11 9.61
CA GLU A 24 -1.45 -35.32 9.15
C GLU A 24 -2.23 -34.66 10.29
N ALA A 25 -2.33 -35.35 11.43
CA ALA A 25 -3.00 -34.82 12.61
C ALA A 25 -2.27 -33.62 13.24
N ILE A 26 -0.93 -33.58 13.19
CA ILE A 26 -0.12 -32.61 13.93
C ILE A 26 0.64 -31.58 13.06
N CYS A 27 0.77 -31.79 11.75
CA CYS A 27 1.42 -30.85 10.82
C CYS A 27 0.56 -29.59 10.59
N CYS A 28 1.11 -28.48 10.10
CA CYS A 28 0.29 -27.32 9.74
C CYS A 28 -0.52 -27.59 8.45
N ARG A 29 -1.62 -26.87 8.21
CA ARG A 29 -2.34 -26.96 6.91
C ARG A 29 -1.54 -26.36 5.74
N THR A 30 -0.57 -25.50 6.04
CA THR A 30 0.21 -24.73 5.07
C THR A 30 1.70 -25.10 5.04
N ASP A 31 2.17 -25.92 5.97
CA ASP A 31 3.56 -26.38 6.06
C ASP A 31 3.59 -27.86 6.49
N GLU A 32 4.31 -28.69 5.72
CA GLU A 32 4.44 -30.13 5.97
C GLU A 32 5.38 -30.45 7.15
N ARG A 33 6.15 -29.48 7.64
CA ARG A 33 7.04 -29.65 8.80
C ARG A 33 6.25 -29.55 10.11
N VAL A 34 6.78 -30.16 11.16
CA VAL A 34 6.16 -30.16 12.51
C VAL A 34 7.01 -29.31 13.44
N GLN A 35 6.42 -28.32 14.11
CA GLN A 35 7.15 -27.49 15.09
C GLN A 35 7.64 -28.32 16.29
N ALA A 36 8.80 -27.96 16.83
CA ALA A 36 9.42 -28.62 17.98
C ALA A 36 8.51 -28.59 19.23
N ASP A 37 7.73 -27.53 19.44
CA ASP A 37 6.81 -27.42 20.57
C ASP A 37 5.58 -28.34 20.46
N VAL A 38 5.08 -28.57 19.23
CA VAL A 38 4.03 -29.58 18.97
C VAL A 38 4.58 -30.97 19.27
N PHE A 39 5.81 -31.24 18.80
CA PHE A 39 6.47 -32.50 19.05
C PHE A 39 6.77 -32.73 20.54
N LYS A 40 7.15 -31.70 21.28
CA LYS A 40 7.35 -31.78 22.74
C LYS A 40 6.07 -32.15 23.49
N ARG A 41 4.93 -31.55 23.13
CA ARG A 41 3.61 -31.91 23.70
C ARG A 41 3.18 -33.32 23.31
N LEU A 42 3.56 -33.80 22.12
CA LEU A 42 3.35 -35.19 21.72
C LEU A 42 4.15 -36.14 22.62
N LEU A 43 5.42 -35.81 22.92
CA LEU A 43 6.26 -36.61 23.83
C LEU A 43 5.68 -36.69 25.25
N GLU A 44 5.08 -35.60 25.75
CA GLU A 44 4.43 -35.58 27.07
C GLU A 44 3.26 -36.57 27.17
N ARG A 45 2.60 -36.90 26.04
CA ARG A 45 1.53 -37.91 26.00
C ARG A 45 2.00 -39.36 25.94
N THR A 46 3.30 -39.60 25.74
CA THR A 46 3.83 -40.98 25.56
C THR A 46 3.93 -41.78 26.86
N GLY A 47 3.85 -41.13 28.03
CA GLY A 47 4.05 -41.76 29.34
C GLY A 47 5.48 -42.26 29.61
N LEU A 48 6.45 -41.89 28.77
CA LEU A 48 7.85 -42.33 28.89
C LEU A 48 8.59 -41.62 30.03
N SER A 49 9.58 -42.29 30.62
CA SER A 49 10.44 -41.70 31.65
C SER A 49 11.30 -40.57 31.07
N LYS A 50 11.68 -39.59 31.90
CA LYS A 50 12.56 -38.48 31.49
C LYS A 50 13.86 -38.97 30.83
N ALA A 51 14.43 -40.08 31.30
CA ALA A 51 15.63 -40.67 30.74
C ALA A 51 15.41 -41.22 29.32
N ALA A 52 14.27 -41.85 29.04
CA ALA A 52 13.93 -42.34 27.71
C ALA A 52 13.64 -41.17 26.74
N LEU A 53 12.98 -40.12 27.21
CA LEU A 53 12.72 -38.91 26.42
C LEU A 53 14.02 -38.18 26.03
N SER A 54 14.98 -38.07 26.94
CA SER A 54 16.30 -37.49 26.63
C SER A 54 17.06 -38.30 25.58
N GLN A 55 17.02 -39.63 25.65
CA GLN A 55 17.65 -40.51 24.65
C GLN A 55 17.00 -40.40 23.26
N ILE A 56 15.68 -40.17 23.21
CA ILE A 56 14.97 -39.93 21.95
C ILE A 56 15.38 -38.57 21.36
N ALA A 57 15.49 -37.53 22.20
CA ALA A 57 15.90 -36.19 21.77
C ALA A 57 17.33 -36.14 21.20
N GLU A 58 18.25 -36.96 21.72
CA GLU A 58 19.62 -37.10 21.18
C GLU A 58 19.67 -37.67 19.74
N HIS A 59 18.56 -38.18 19.22
CA HIS A 59 18.47 -38.78 17.90
C HIS A 59 17.54 -38.02 16.94
N ILE A 60 17.03 -36.86 17.37
CA ILE A 60 16.09 -36.03 16.62
C ILE A 60 16.72 -34.66 16.40
N ASP A 61 17.05 -34.37 15.14
CA ASP A 61 17.54 -33.05 14.75
C ASP A 61 16.36 -32.10 14.46
N CYS A 62 16.30 -31.00 15.20
CA CYS A 62 15.37 -29.90 14.98
C CYS A 62 16.12 -28.71 14.36
N THR A 63 16.01 -28.52 13.05
CA THR A 63 16.53 -27.33 12.34
C THR A 63 15.50 -26.20 12.38
N ASP A 64 15.92 -25.00 12.78
CA ASP A 64 15.09 -23.79 12.89
C ASP A 64 13.81 -23.94 13.73
N GLY A 65 13.80 -24.86 14.70
CA GLY A 65 12.63 -25.14 15.53
C GLY A 65 11.58 -26.04 14.89
N PHE A 66 11.90 -26.70 13.78
CA PHE A 66 11.00 -27.63 13.08
C PHE A 66 11.62 -29.01 12.87
N LEU A 67 10.77 -30.02 12.85
CA LEU A 67 11.05 -31.39 12.47
C LEU A 67 10.55 -31.62 11.04
N THR A 68 11.39 -32.23 10.21
CA THR A 68 10.94 -32.75 8.92
C THR A 68 10.01 -33.94 9.13
N LYS A 69 9.20 -34.25 8.12
CA LYS A 69 8.34 -35.43 8.07
C LYS A 69 9.12 -36.73 8.35
N LEU A 70 10.32 -36.86 7.77
CA LEU A 70 11.20 -38.01 7.98
C LEU A 70 11.73 -38.08 9.43
N THR A 71 12.11 -36.93 10.00
CA THR A 71 12.55 -36.84 11.40
C THR A 71 11.43 -37.24 12.36
N LEU A 72 10.18 -36.84 12.08
CA LEU A 72 9.03 -37.26 12.85
C LEU A 72 8.80 -38.78 12.79
N TYR A 73 8.92 -39.40 11.62
CA TYR A 73 8.77 -40.86 11.50
C TYR A 73 9.85 -41.62 12.28
N LYS A 74 11.09 -41.12 12.25
CA LYS A 74 12.17 -41.65 13.10
C LYS A 74 11.80 -41.53 14.58
N ALA A 75 11.28 -40.38 14.99
CA ALA A 75 10.85 -40.14 16.36
C ALA A 75 9.74 -41.11 16.81
N LEU A 76 8.71 -41.31 15.99
CA LEU A 76 7.60 -42.24 16.29
C LEU A 76 8.08 -43.69 16.46
N ALA A 77 9.05 -44.11 15.67
CA ALA A 77 9.66 -45.44 15.79
C ALA A 77 10.47 -45.59 17.09
N LEU A 78 11.23 -44.56 17.46
CA LEU A 78 11.99 -44.53 18.71
C LEU A 78 11.07 -44.51 19.95
N ILE A 79 9.96 -43.77 19.89
CA ILE A 79 8.92 -43.76 20.93
C ILE A 79 8.33 -45.17 21.11
N ALA A 80 7.97 -45.83 20.01
CA ALA A 80 7.40 -47.17 20.07
C ALA A 80 8.38 -48.20 20.65
N LEU A 81 9.68 -48.10 20.33
CA LEU A 81 10.71 -48.95 20.93
C LEU A 81 10.85 -48.70 22.43
N ALA A 82 10.84 -47.43 22.85
CA ALA A 82 10.91 -47.06 24.26
C ALA A 82 9.70 -47.60 25.05
N GLN A 83 8.50 -47.54 24.48
CA GLN A 83 7.27 -48.07 25.08
C GLN A 83 7.29 -49.61 25.21
N GLN A 84 8.04 -50.30 24.34
CA GLN A 84 8.30 -51.74 24.45
C GLN A 84 9.41 -52.08 25.47
N GLY A 85 9.96 -51.10 26.19
CA GLY A 85 11.06 -51.29 27.13
C GLY A 85 12.44 -51.50 26.47
N LYS A 86 12.56 -51.27 25.16
CA LYS A 86 13.83 -51.38 24.42
C LYS A 86 14.56 -50.04 24.44
N LYS A 87 15.90 -50.07 24.42
CA LYS A 87 16.71 -48.85 24.31
C LYS A 87 16.44 -48.18 22.95
N PRO A 88 16.06 -46.89 22.91
CA PRO A 88 15.85 -46.15 21.66
C PRO A 88 17.15 -46.14 20.86
N SER A 89 17.20 -46.80 19.71
CA SER A 89 18.37 -46.79 18.84
C SER A 89 17.95 -46.87 17.37
N PRO A 90 18.50 -46.00 16.48
CA PRO A 90 18.18 -46.01 15.06
C PRO A 90 18.64 -47.27 14.30
N LYS A 91 19.43 -48.14 14.93
CA LYS A 91 19.99 -49.35 14.30
C LYS A 91 19.03 -50.55 14.30
N LEU A 92 17.84 -50.43 14.90
CA LEU A 92 16.88 -51.52 15.09
C LEU A 92 15.81 -51.64 13.99
N PHE A 93 15.84 -50.82 12.93
CA PHE A 93 14.78 -50.71 11.91
C PHE A 93 14.87 -51.73 10.76
N ILE A 94 15.11 -53.02 11.04
CA ILE A 94 15.54 -53.95 9.96
C ILE A 94 14.38 -54.70 9.28
N HIS A 95 13.19 -54.85 9.89
CA HIS A 95 12.10 -55.61 9.25
C HIS A 95 10.69 -54.99 9.35
N GLU A 96 10.29 -54.42 10.50
CA GLU A 96 8.99 -53.74 10.65
C GLU A 96 9.10 -52.56 11.63
N LEU A 97 8.46 -51.44 11.30
CA LEU A 97 8.42 -50.24 12.15
C LEU A 97 7.35 -50.40 13.24
N PRO A 98 7.72 -50.35 14.54
CA PRO A 98 6.80 -50.61 15.64
C PRO A 98 5.75 -49.49 15.79
N LYS A 99 4.51 -49.84 16.15
CA LYS A 99 3.44 -48.84 16.37
C LYS A 99 3.54 -48.23 17.77
N PRO A 100 3.65 -46.90 17.93
CA PRO A 100 3.62 -46.26 19.23
C PRO A 100 2.19 -46.19 19.79
N GLN A 101 2.08 -46.22 21.11
CA GLN A 101 0.85 -46.05 21.87
C GLN A 101 0.61 -44.55 22.11
N LEU A 102 -0.03 -43.87 21.15
CA LEU A 102 -0.34 -42.43 21.21
C LEU A 102 -1.85 -42.12 21.20
N GLY A 103 -2.71 -43.14 21.24
CA GLY A 103 -4.17 -42.99 21.10
C GLY A 103 -4.63 -42.90 19.65
N GLU A 104 -5.89 -42.48 19.42
CA GLU A 104 -6.40 -42.28 18.05
C GLU A 104 -5.82 -40.99 17.43
N PRO A 105 -5.41 -41.00 16.15
CA PRO A 105 -4.84 -39.80 15.50
C PRO A 105 -5.77 -38.59 15.52
N ARG A 106 -7.09 -38.81 15.57
CA ARG A 106 -8.09 -37.74 15.72
C ARG A 106 -7.92 -36.96 17.02
N GLU A 107 -7.52 -37.60 18.11
CA GLU A 107 -7.30 -36.96 19.42
C GLU A 107 -5.96 -36.18 19.46
N LEU A 108 -5.04 -36.50 18.56
CA LEU A 108 -3.78 -35.78 18.39
C LEU A 108 -3.95 -34.48 17.59
N SER A 109 -5.08 -34.32 16.88
CA SER A 109 -5.41 -33.05 16.20
C SER A 109 -5.53 -31.87 17.18
N ALA A 110 -5.80 -32.13 18.46
CA ALA A 110 -5.77 -31.12 19.52
C ALA A 110 -4.35 -30.62 19.87
N LEU A 111 -3.31 -31.38 19.51
CA LEU A 111 -1.91 -30.98 19.70
C LEU A 111 -1.40 -30.10 18.57
N ARG A 112 -2.07 -30.13 17.41
CA ARG A 112 -1.82 -29.23 16.30
C ARG A 112 -1.84 -27.81 16.86
N MET A 113 -0.76 -27.05 16.66
CA MET A 113 -0.89 -25.60 16.80
C MET A 113 -1.98 -25.19 15.84
N GLN A 114 -3.10 -24.68 16.36
CA GLN A 114 -3.83 -23.74 15.56
C GLN A 114 -2.81 -22.64 15.23
N PRO A 115 -2.67 -22.17 13.97
CA PRO A 115 -2.08 -20.86 13.78
C PRO A 115 -2.77 -19.97 14.82
N ALA A 116 -2.01 -19.18 15.61
CA ALA A 116 -2.59 -18.21 16.53
C ALA A 116 -3.76 -17.61 15.76
N GLN A 117 -5.02 -17.86 16.20
CA GLN A 117 -6.24 -17.70 15.38
C GLN A 117 -5.97 -16.57 14.41
N ASP A 118 -5.79 -16.85 13.09
CA ASP A 118 -5.35 -15.82 12.13
C ASP A 118 -6.16 -14.58 12.48
N ASP A 119 -5.52 -13.58 13.07
CA ASP A 119 -6.27 -12.54 13.75
C ASP A 119 -6.97 -11.79 12.63
N VAL A 120 -8.25 -12.11 12.45
CA VAL A 120 -9.02 -11.74 11.27
C VAL A 120 -9.10 -10.22 11.18
N LEU A 121 -8.96 -9.54 12.33
CA LEU A 121 -8.87 -8.08 12.43
C LEU A 121 -7.51 -7.54 12.01
N THR A 122 -6.42 -8.28 12.16
CA THR A 122 -5.06 -7.78 11.91
C THR A 122 -4.65 -7.94 10.45
N ILE A 123 -4.13 -6.86 9.85
CA ILE A 123 -3.46 -6.92 8.55
C ILE A 123 -1.98 -7.19 8.78
N SER A 124 -1.52 -8.41 8.51
CA SER A 124 -0.10 -8.77 8.57
C SER A 124 0.62 -8.41 7.26
N GLN A 125 0.74 -7.13 6.94
CA GLN A 125 1.54 -6.65 5.79
C GLN A 125 2.53 -5.56 6.21
N THR A 126 3.70 -5.55 5.59
CA THR A 126 4.67 -4.46 5.73
C THR A 126 4.55 -3.46 4.58
N PHE A 127 5.09 -2.27 4.78
CA PHE A 127 5.15 -1.24 3.75
C PHE A 127 5.81 -1.74 2.46
N GLU A 128 6.93 -2.45 2.60
CA GLU A 128 7.71 -3.00 1.48
C GLU A 128 6.90 -4.04 0.71
N GLN A 129 6.19 -4.92 1.43
CA GLN A 129 5.31 -5.91 0.80
C GLN A 129 4.21 -5.24 -0.03
N LEU A 130 3.59 -4.18 0.50
CA LEU A 130 2.59 -3.41 -0.24
C LEU A 130 3.16 -2.79 -1.52
N LEU A 131 4.36 -2.22 -1.45
CA LEU A 131 5.02 -1.65 -2.64
C LEU A 131 5.33 -2.69 -3.71
N THR A 132 5.66 -3.93 -3.32
CA THR A 132 5.97 -5.01 -4.26
C THR A 132 4.76 -5.64 -4.95
N LYS A 133 3.53 -5.36 -4.47
CA LYS A 133 2.30 -5.94 -5.06
C LYS A 133 2.13 -5.60 -6.53
N ASP A 134 2.28 -4.34 -6.86
CA ASP A 134 2.33 -3.87 -8.24
C ASP A 134 2.96 -2.47 -8.30
N THR A 135 3.49 -2.14 -9.48
CA THR A 135 3.86 -0.78 -9.85
C THR A 135 3.26 -0.51 -11.21
N VAL A 136 2.37 0.47 -11.25
CA VAL A 136 1.62 0.82 -12.45
C VAL A 136 2.12 2.15 -12.99
N HIS A 137 2.58 2.16 -14.24
CA HIS A 137 3.02 3.36 -14.94
C HIS A 137 1.86 3.93 -15.75
N VAL A 138 1.67 5.25 -15.69
CA VAL A 138 0.64 5.98 -16.43
C VAL A 138 1.30 7.05 -17.29
N GLU A 139 1.26 6.85 -18.60
CA GLU A 139 1.86 7.74 -19.59
C GLU A 139 0.79 8.43 -20.43
N LEU A 140 1.05 9.68 -20.79
CA LEU A 140 0.16 10.46 -21.65
C LEU A 140 0.40 10.09 -23.12
N ILE A 141 -0.67 9.74 -23.84
CA ILE A 141 -0.59 9.59 -25.29
C ILE A 141 -0.84 10.96 -25.94
N PRO A 142 0.10 11.52 -26.74
CA PRO A 142 0.00 12.87 -27.29
C PRO A 142 -1.19 13.07 -28.23
N GLU A 143 -1.64 12.00 -28.88
CA GLU A 143 -2.71 12.06 -29.88
C GLU A 143 -4.09 12.01 -29.22
N LYS A 144 -4.87 13.09 -29.37
CA LYS A 144 -6.28 13.09 -28.96
C LYS A 144 -7.09 12.24 -29.97
N LYS A 145 -7.63 11.10 -29.52
CA LYS A 145 -8.44 10.19 -30.36
C LYS A 145 -9.93 10.48 -30.26
N GLY A 146 -10.72 9.94 -31.21
CA GLY A 146 -12.18 10.01 -31.24
C GLY A 146 -12.73 10.68 -32.50
N LEU A 147 -13.72 10.04 -33.15
CA LEU A 147 -14.31 10.49 -34.42
C LEU A 147 -15.11 11.80 -34.30
N PHE A 148 -15.73 12.06 -33.15
CA PHE A 148 -16.61 13.23 -32.94
C PHE A 148 -16.20 14.10 -31.74
N LEU A 149 -15.54 13.52 -30.73
CA LEU A 149 -15.04 14.21 -29.54
C LEU A 149 -13.62 13.72 -29.23
N LYS A 150 -12.64 14.60 -29.49
CA LYS A 150 -11.24 14.38 -29.18
C LYS A 150 -11.05 14.22 -27.66
N HIS A 151 -10.56 13.07 -27.21
CA HIS A 151 -10.26 12.80 -25.81
C HIS A 151 -8.79 12.42 -25.62
N VAL A 152 -8.29 12.65 -24.40
CA VAL A 152 -6.96 12.25 -23.98
C VAL A 152 -6.99 10.78 -23.57
N GLU A 153 -6.08 9.98 -24.11
CA GLU A 153 -5.82 8.60 -23.70
C GLU A 153 -4.53 8.53 -22.88
N TYR A 154 -4.51 7.55 -21.98
CA TYR A 154 -3.40 7.20 -21.14
C TYR A 154 -2.99 5.75 -21.43
N GLN A 155 -1.71 5.50 -21.57
CA GLN A 155 -1.17 4.15 -21.53
C GLN A 155 -0.92 3.76 -20.08
N VAL A 156 -1.60 2.70 -19.63
CA VAL A 156 -1.52 2.17 -18.27
C VAL A 156 -0.80 0.84 -18.35
N THR A 157 0.38 0.77 -17.72
CA THR A 157 1.26 -0.41 -17.76
C THR A 157 1.43 -0.99 -16.36
N SER A 158 0.93 -2.20 -16.13
CA SER A 158 1.14 -2.93 -14.87
C SER A 158 2.39 -3.80 -14.97
N GLN A 159 3.28 -3.69 -13.98
CA GLN A 159 4.46 -4.55 -13.87
C GLN A 159 4.09 -5.96 -13.43
N ARG A 160 3.12 -6.12 -12.52
CA ARG A 160 2.63 -7.43 -12.06
C ARG A 160 2.09 -8.26 -13.22
N TYR A 161 1.27 -7.65 -14.07
CA TYR A 161 0.65 -8.35 -15.20
C TYR A 161 1.49 -8.33 -16.48
N LYS A 162 2.54 -7.50 -16.55
CA LYS A 162 3.36 -7.30 -17.75
C LYS A 162 2.52 -6.93 -18.98
N MET A 163 1.50 -6.12 -18.77
CA MET A 163 0.55 -5.69 -19.81
C MET A 163 0.43 -4.17 -19.83
N SER A 164 0.23 -3.64 -21.04
CA SER A 164 -0.12 -2.24 -21.28
C SER A 164 -1.51 -2.18 -21.90
N VAL A 165 -2.36 -1.30 -21.37
CA VAL A 165 -3.70 -1.05 -21.88
C VAL A 165 -3.93 0.45 -22.03
N TYR A 166 -4.77 0.82 -22.99
CA TYR A 166 -5.17 2.21 -23.18
C TYR A 166 -6.44 2.50 -22.39
N ARG A 167 -6.43 3.59 -21.64
CA ARG A 167 -7.55 4.06 -20.83
C ARG A 167 -7.74 5.56 -21.02
N ARG A 168 -8.97 6.02 -21.08
CA ARG A 168 -9.31 7.45 -20.97
C ARG A 168 -9.79 7.78 -19.57
N TYR A 169 -9.84 9.06 -19.22
CA TYR A 169 -10.30 9.49 -17.90
C TYR A 169 -11.69 8.94 -17.53
N SER A 170 -12.63 8.85 -18.48
CA SER A 170 -13.96 8.30 -18.20
C SER A 170 -13.95 6.80 -17.95
N ASP A 171 -12.91 6.05 -18.34
CA ASP A 171 -12.77 4.64 -17.93
C ASP A 171 -12.35 4.54 -16.47
N PHE A 172 -11.45 5.42 -16.02
CA PHE A 172 -11.09 5.56 -14.61
C PHE A 172 -12.30 5.96 -13.75
N ASP A 173 -13.11 6.89 -14.24
CA ASP A 173 -14.36 7.34 -13.59
C ASP A 173 -15.30 6.16 -13.32
N VAL A 174 -15.58 5.34 -14.34
CA VAL A 174 -16.40 4.13 -14.19
C VAL A 174 -15.73 3.10 -13.28
N PHE A 175 -14.42 2.93 -13.38
CA PHE A 175 -13.67 2.03 -12.52
C PHE A 175 -13.76 2.43 -11.04
N HIS A 176 -13.62 3.72 -10.74
CA HIS A 176 -13.78 4.27 -9.39
C HIS A 176 -15.22 4.10 -8.88
N GLU A 177 -16.24 4.33 -9.73
CA GLU A 177 -17.65 4.08 -9.38
C GLU A 177 -17.89 2.62 -8.97
N VAL A 178 -17.42 1.64 -9.76
CA VAL A 178 -17.62 0.23 -9.43
C VAL A 178 -16.79 -0.22 -8.22
N LEU A 179 -15.62 0.38 -7.98
CA LEU A 179 -14.85 0.16 -6.76
C LEU A 179 -15.63 0.64 -5.53
N LEU A 180 -16.21 1.84 -5.57
CA LEU A 180 -17.03 2.36 -4.48
C LEU A 180 -18.31 1.54 -4.26
N GLN A 181 -18.92 1.04 -5.34
CA GLN A 181 -20.09 0.18 -5.25
C GLN A 181 -19.77 -1.16 -4.59
N LYS A 182 -18.64 -1.79 -4.96
CA LYS A 182 -18.25 -3.10 -4.43
C LYS A 182 -17.64 -2.99 -3.03
N PHE A 183 -16.78 -2.01 -2.80
CA PHE A 183 -15.95 -1.85 -1.60
C PHE A 183 -16.33 -0.60 -0.80
N ALA A 184 -17.61 -0.46 -0.47
CA ALA A 184 -18.16 0.72 0.22
C ALA A 184 -17.45 1.05 1.56
N TYR A 185 -16.90 0.04 2.22
CA TYR A 185 -16.27 0.13 3.54
C TYR A 185 -14.73 0.14 3.51
N ARG A 186 -14.12 0.36 2.33
CA ARG A 186 -12.66 0.36 2.14
C ARG A 186 -12.12 1.72 1.72
N VAL A 187 -10.80 1.92 1.84
CA VAL A 187 -10.14 3.16 1.43
C VAL A 187 -9.98 3.18 -0.09
N VAL A 188 -11.00 3.68 -0.79
CA VAL A 188 -10.98 3.90 -2.24
C VAL A 188 -10.45 5.31 -2.54
N PRO A 189 -9.35 5.45 -3.31
CA PRO A 189 -8.78 6.76 -3.60
C PRO A 189 -9.63 7.63 -4.51
N ALA A 190 -9.64 8.94 -4.25
CA ALA A 190 -10.35 9.89 -5.09
C ALA A 190 -9.68 10.08 -6.46
N LEU A 191 -10.48 10.36 -7.49
CA LEU A 191 -9.98 10.76 -8.80
C LEU A 191 -9.71 12.26 -8.86
N PRO A 192 -8.76 12.72 -9.70
CA PRO A 192 -8.60 14.14 -9.98
C PRO A 192 -9.89 14.71 -10.58
N PRO A 193 -10.19 16.01 -10.35
CA PRO A 193 -11.47 16.59 -10.74
C PRO A 193 -11.72 16.52 -12.26
N LYS A 194 -13.00 16.29 -12.61
CA LYS A 194 -13.51 16.56 -13.96
C LYS A 194 -13.28 18.04 -14.24
N ARG A 195 -12.79 18.37 -15.44
CA ARG A 195 -12.54 19.76 -15.80
C ARG A 195 -13.88 20.49 -15.78
N MET A 196 -14.13 21.32 -14.78
CA MET A 196 -15.30 22.19 -14.76
C MET A 196 -15.11 23.20 -15.90
N LEU A 197 -15.95 23.09 -16.93
CA LEU A 197 -15.94 24.03 -18.04
C LEU A 197 -16.38 25.41 -17.53
N LYS A 198 -15.50 26.40 -17.72
CA LYS A 198 -15.82 27.84 -17.88
C LYS A 198 -16.47 28.49 -16.64
N GLY A 199 -15.65 28.96 -15.69
CA GLY A 199 -16.14 29.88 -14.66
C GLY A 199 -15.17 30.19 -13.53
N VAL A 200 -14.22 29.30 -13.23
CA VAL A 200 -13.22 29.54 -12.18
C VAL A 200 -11.87 29.82 -12.82
N LEU A 201 -11.41 31.06 -12.60
CA LEU A 201 -10.07 31.57 -12.85
C LEU A 201 -9.01 30.64 -12.23
N THR A 202 -8.59 29.62 -12.97
CA THR A 202 -7.33 28.93 -12.68
C THR A 202 -6.37 29.33 -13.78
N SER A 203 -5.26 29.98 -13.40
CA SER A 203 -4.18 30.44 -14.28
C SER A 203 -3.40 29.29 -14.93
N MET A 204 -3.86 28.04 -14.81
CA MET A 204 -3.15 26.84 -15.22
C MET A 204 -3.33 26.58 -16.72
N SER A 205 -2.23 26.28 -17.41
CA SER A 205 -2.26 25.94 -18.83
C SER A 205 -2.94 24.58 -19.07
N GLU A 206 -3.45 24.34 -20.30
CA GLU A 206 -4.03 23.02 -20.65
C GLU A 206 -3.00 21.89 -20.47
N ARG A 207 -1.72 22.18 -20.74
CA ARG A 207 -0.61 21.24 -20.57
C ARG A 207 -0.42 20.87 -19.09
N GLU A 208 -0.34 21.86 -18.20
CA GLU A 208 -0.23 21.64 -16.75
C GLU A 208 -1.41 20.86 -16.20
N PHE A 209 -2.62 21.18 -16.66
CA PHE A 209 -3.82 20.46 -16.26
C PHE A 209 -3.78 18.97 -16.64
N ILE A 210 -3.38 18.67 -17.89
CA ILE A 210 -3.30 17.30 -18.38
C ILE A 210 -2.22 16.51 -17.64
N GLU A 211 -1.06 17.11 -17.39
CA GLU A 211 0.04 16.48 -16.67
C GLU A 211 -0.30 16.27 -15.18
N GLY A 212 -0.88 17.27 -14.51
CA GLY A 212 -1.35 17.14 -13.14
C GLY A 212 -2.39 16.03 -12.98
N ARG A 213 -3.29 15.90 -13.98
CA ARG A 213 -4.22 14.77 -14.04
C ARG A 213 -3.50 13.43 -14.22
N ARG A 214 -2.53 13.32 -15.14
CA ARG A 214 -1.77 12.08 -15.35
C ARG A 214 -1.08 11.62 -14.06
N ARG A 215 -0.43 12.55 -13.35
CA ARG A 215 0.20 12.29 -12.03
C ARG A 215 -0.82 11.78 -11.01
N ALA A 216 -1.96 12.44 -10.87
CA ALA A 216 -3.02 12.01 -9.96
C ALA A 216 -3.62 10.64 -10.32
N LEU A 217 -3.83 10.36 -11.62
CA LEU A 217 -4.27 9.03 -12.08
C LEU A 217 -3.23 7.95 -11.77
N SER A 218 -1.94 8.27 -11.89
CA SER A 218 -0.84 7.38 -11.51
C SER A 218 -0.86 7.06 -10.01
N ARG A 219 -1.07 8.06 -9.15
CA ARG A 219 -1.16 7.83 -7.69
C ARG A 219 -2.40 7.01 -7.34
N PHE A 220 -3.56 7.37 -7.89
CA PHE A 220 -4.82 6.62 -7.75
C PHE A 220 -4.63 5.14 -8.06
N ILE A 221 -4.11 4.79 -9.25
CA ILE A 221 -4.04 3.39 -9.67
C ILE A 221 -2.99 2.61 -8.89
N ASN A 222 -1.89 3.24 -8.45
CA ASN A 222 -0.90 2.58 -7.60
C ASN A 222 -1.45 2.32 -6.18
N LEU A 223 -2.22 3.25 -5.60
CA LEU A 223 -2.91 3.00 -4.33
C LEU A 223 -3.89 1.83 -4.44
N VAL A 224 -4.67 1.78 -5.53
CA VAL A 224 -5.61 0.68 -5.79
C VAL A 224 -4.87 -0.64 -6.01
N ALA A 225 -3.88 -0.68 -6.89
CA ALA A 225 -3.17 -1.91 -7.24
C ALA A 225 -2.31 -2.48 -6.10
N ARG A 226 -1.93 -1.66 -5.11
CA ARG A 226 -1.18 -2.07 -3.92
C ARG A 226 -2.06 -2.36 -2.71
N HIS A 227 -3.35 -2.03 -2.76
CA HIS A 227 -4.26 -2.34 -1.67
C HIS A 227 -4.42 -3.86 -1.52
N PRO A 228 -4.28 -4.44 -0.30
CA PRO A 228 -4.35 -5.88 -0.06
C PRO A 228 -5.52 -6.59 -0.76
N LEU A 229 -6.73 -6.06 -0.57
CA LEU A 229 -7.95 -6.63 -1.14
C LEU A 229 -8.11 -6.32 -2.63
N PHE A 230 -7.98 -5.06 -3.04
CA PHE A 230 -8.23 -4.70 -4.45
C PHE A 230 -7.22 -5.36 -5.38
N SER A 231 -5.96 -5.52 -4.96
CA SER A 231 -4.90 -6.13 -5.78
C SER A 231 -5.22 -7.55 -6.27
N GLU A 232 -6.06 -8.29 -5.54
CA GLU A 232 -6.49 -9.64 -5.88
C GLU A 232 -7.88 -9.68 -6.54
N ASP A 233 -8.55 -8.54 -6.70
CA ASP A 233 -9.91 -8.46 -7.22
C ASP A 233 -9.95 -8.47 -8.75
N GLU A 234 -10.92 -9.20 -9.31
CA GLU A 234 -11.13 -9.30 -10.75
C GLU A 234 -11.46 -7.95 -11.42
N LEU A 235 -12.03 -6.96 -10.70
CA LEU A 235 -12.24 -5.61 -11.24
C LEU A 235 -10.91 -4.92 -11.57
N VAL A 236 -9.95 -4.98 -10.64
CA VAL A 236 -8.63 -4.36 -10.82
C VAL A 236 -7.85 -5.07 -11.92
N LYS A 237 -7.83 -6.40 -11.89
CA LYS A 237 -7.22 -7.22 -12.93
C LYS A 237 -7.82 -6.93 -14.30
N THR A 238 -9.15 -6.86 -14.43
CA THR A 238 -9.82 -6.51 -15.68
C THR A 238 -9.43 -5.12 -16.15
N PHE A 239 -9.42 -4.12 -15.25
CA PHE A 239 -9.02 -2.76 -15.60
C PHE A 239 -7.57 -2.66 -16.09
N LEU A 240 -6.66 -3.49 -15.56
CA LEU A 240 -5.23 -3.47 -15.93
C LEU A 240 -4.87 -4.36 -17.13
N THR A 241 -5.70 -5.34 -17.49
CA THR A 241 -5.35 -6.36 -18.51
C THR A 241 -6.26 -6.37 -19.73
N TYR A 242 -7.48 -5.86 -19.65
CA TYR A 242 -8.45 -5.96 -20.74
C TYR A 242 -8.21 -4.92 -21.85
N SER A 243 -7.85 -5.35 -23.05
CA SER A 243 -7.55 -4.44 -24.18
C SER A 243 -8.77 -4.03 -25.02
N GLY A 244 -9.97 -4.54 -24.74
CA GLY A 244 -11.18 -4.23 -25.50
C GLY A 244 -11.73 -2.82 -25.22
N SER A 245 -12.44 -2.24 -26.20
CA SER A 245 -13.00 -0.89 -26.13
C SER A 245 -14.21 -0.75 -25.19
N ASP A 246 -14.82 -1.87 -24.79
CA ASP A 246 -16.01 -1.98 -23.96
C ASP A 246 -15.68 -2.24 -22.47
N VAL A 247 -14.47 -1.86 -22.02
CA VAL A 247 -13.99 -2.05 -20.63
C VAL A 247 -15.00 -1.56 -19.59
N GLN A 248 -15.65 -0.43 -19.84
CA GLN A 248 -16.64 0.14 -18.91
C GLN A 248 -17.86 -0.77 -18.70
N THR A 249 -18.35 -1.41 -19.77
CA THR A 249 -19.47 -2.36 -19.70
C THR A 249 -19.05 -3.60 -18.94
N LYS A 250 -17.88 -4.15 -19.28
CA LYS A 250 -17.32 -5.34 -18.63
C LYS A 250 -17.13 -5.15 -17.11
N LEU A 251 -16.65 -3.97 -16.69
CA LEU A 251 -16.51 -3.62 -15.27
C LEU A 251 -17.86 -3.58 -14.55
N ARG A 252 -18.85 -2.91 -15.14
CA ARG A 252 -20.21 -2.84 -14.57
C ARG A 252 -20.85 -4.22 -14.45
N ASP A 253 -20.73 -5.06 -15.46
CA ASP A 253 -21.31 -6.40 -15.47
C ASP A 253 -20.64 -7.31 -14.44
N THR A 254 -19.32 -7.23 -14.30
CA THR A 254 -18.56 -7.96 -13.28
C THR A 254 -18.97 -7.54 -11.87
N CYS A 255 -19.13 -6.23 -11.63
CA CYS A 255 -19.59 -5.70 -10.35
C CYS A 255 -21.03 -6.16 -10.03
N LYS A 256 -21.95 -6.06 -10.98
CA LYS A 256 -23.35 -6.51 -10.82
C LYS A 256 -23.46 -8.00 -10.51
N LYS A 257 -22.67 -8.83 -11.19
CA LYS A 257 -22.66 -10.28 -11.00
C LYS A 257 -22.13 -10.70 -9.63
N THR A 258 -21.12 -10.00 -9.13
CA THR A 258 -20.42 -10.39 -7.89
C THR A 258 -21.14 -9.87 -6.64
N GLY A 259 -21.76 -8.69 -6.72
CA GLY A 259 -22.32 -8.02 -5.55
C GLY A 259 -21.26 -7.23 -4.77
N ASP A 260 -21.68 -6.65 -3.63
CA ASP A 260 -20.80 -5.89 -2.74
C ASP A 260 -19.94 -6.80 -1.85
N GLU A 261 -18.97 -6.20 -1.15
CA GLU A 261 -18.07 -6.91 -0.23
C GLU A 261 -18.83 -7.56 0.94
N PHE A 262 -19.90 -6.94 1.44
CA PHE A 262 -20.69 -7.49 2.54
C PHE A 262 -21.37 -8.81 2.15
N MET A 263 -21.88 -8.91 0.93
CA MET A 263 -22.53 -10.12 0.44
C MET A 263 -21.55 -11.25 0.12
N THR A 264 -20.28 -10.91 -0.14
CA THR A 264 -19.26 -11.86 -0.61
C THR A 264 -18.28 -12.30 0.47
N ASN A 265 -18.09 -11.47 1.51
CA ASN A 265 -17.16 -11.75 2.60
C ASN A 265 -17.83 -12.65 3.67
N ARG A 266 -17.23 -13.81 3.93
CA ARG A 266 -17.74 -14.81 4.88
C ARG A 266 -17.80 -14.32 6.33
N ILE A 267 -16.97 -13.33 6.68
CA ILE A 267 -16.89 -12.77 8.03
C ILE A 267 -17.95 -11.67 8.24
N ALA A 268 -18.57 -11.15 7.17
CA ALA A 268 -19.38 -9.95 7.24
C ALA A 268 -20.55 -10.03 8.23
N THR A 269 -21.26 -11.16 8.28
CA THR A 269 -22.36 -11.38 9.22
C THR A 269 -21.92 -11.71 10.64
N GLN A 270 -20.62 -12.01 10.84
CA GLN A 270 -20.02 -12.36 12.13
C GLN A 270 -19.09 -11.26 12.66
N ALA A 271 -18.96 -10.13 11.96
CA ALA A 271 -17.98 -9.09 12.26
C ALA A 271 -18.02 -8.61 13.73
N LYS A 272 -19.21 -8.58 14.34
CA LYS A 272 -19.42 -8.22 15.76
C LYS A 272 -18.63 -9.10 16.73
N GLU A 273 -18.42 -10.37 16.42
CA GLU A 273 -17.76 -11.34 17.30
C GLU A 273 -16.25 -11.11 17.41
N TYR A 274 -15.66 -10.52 16.36
CA TYR A 274 -14.24 -10.22 16.33
C TYR A 274 -13.93 -8.85 16.95
N LEU A 275 -14.88 -7.90 16.86
CA LEU A 275 -14.67 -6.52 17.28
C LEU A 275 -14.55 -6.35 18.80
N PRO A 276 -13.60 -5.54 19.29
CA PRO A 276 -13.52 -5.20 20.70
C PRO A 276 -14.69 -4.30 21.12
N ALA A 277 -15.08 -4.35 22.40
CA ALA A 277 -16.25 -3.65 22.92
C ALA A 277 -16.16 -2.12 22.79
N ASP A 278 -14.95 -1.58 22.77
CA ASP A 278 -14.63 -0.15 22.65
C ASP A 278 -14.26 0.28 21.22
N VAL A 279 -14.51 -0.55 20.20
CA VAL A 279 -14.16 -0.25 18.79
C VAL A 279 -14.60 1.14 18.32
N GLN A 280 -15.78 1.61 18.73
CA GLN A 280 -16.29 2.92 18.35
C GLN A 280 -15.44 4.07 18.92
N ALA A 281 -14.95 3.91 20.16
CA ALA A 281 -14.06 4.86 20.80
C ALA A 281 -12.68 4.81 20.15
N GLN A 282 -12.15 3.61 19.86
CA GLN A 282 -10.89 3.43 19.13
C GLN A 282 -10.93 4.06 17.73
N PHE A 283 -12.04 3.90 17.01
CA PHE A 283 -12.28 4.55 15.72
C PHE A 283 -12.24 6.08 15.86
N SER A 284 -12.94 6.63 16.85
CA SER A 284 -13.00 8.08 17.08
C SER A 284 -11.61 8.67 17.35
N THR A 285 -10.81 7.99 18.19
CA THR A 285 -9.42 8.36 18.49
C THR A 285 -8.53 8.26 17.25
N SER A 286 -8.61 7.14 16.52
CA SER A 286 -7.80 6.89 15.32
C SER A 286 -8.10 7.91 14.22
N ARG A 287 -9.36 8.27 14.04
CA ARG A 287 -9.78 9.29 13.07
C ARG A 287 -9.19 10.66 13.38
N GLU A 288 -9.22 11.11 14.63
CA GLU A 288 -8.66 12.41 14.98
C GLU A 288 -7.13 12.41 14.83
N LEU A 289 -6.46 11.32 15.20
CA LEU A 289 -5.02 11.16 14.97
C LEU A 289 -4.66 11.23 13.49
N ILE A 290 -5.33 10.45 12.63
CA ILE A 290 -5.08 10.43 11.18
C ILE A 290 -5.39 11.80 10.54
N LYS A 291 -6.42 12.50 11.00
CA LYS A 291 -6.71 13.88 10.60
C LYS A 291 -5.58 14.84 10.97
N ASN A 292 -4.98 14.71 12.16
CA ASN A 292 -3.84 15.52 12.57
C ASN A 292 -2.59 15.23 11.73
N ILE A 293 -2.34 13.95 11.41
CA ILE A 293 -1.29 13.52 10.49
C ILE A 293 -1.51 14.16 9.12
N HIS A 294 -2.70 14.02 8.54
CA HIS A 294 -3.08 14.64 7.27
C HIS A 294 -2.79 16.14 7.24
N ASN A 295 -3.27 16.89 8.24
CA ASN A 295 -3.06 18.34 8.30
C ASN A 295 -1.58 18.71 8.38
N SER A 296 -0.76 17.89 9.05
CA SER A 296 0.68 18.12 9.18
C SER A 296 1.42 17.82 7.89
N PHE A 297 1.10 16.71 7.22
CA PHE A 297 1.65 16.38 5.90
C PHE A 297 1.20 17.35 4.81
N GLN A 298 -0.01 17.90 4.91
CA GLN A 298 -0.49 18.91 3.98
C GLN A 298 0.37 20.17 4.07
N ARG A 299 0.63 20.66 5.29
CA ARG A 299 1.56 21.78 5.50
C ARG A 299 2.97 21.47 5.02
N LEU A 300 3.47 20.25 5.22
CA LEU A 300 4.78 19.82 4.73
C LEU A 300 4.85 19.85 3.21
N ARG A 301 3.82 19.33 2.53
CA ARG A 301 3.67 19.38 1.08
C ARG A 301 3.65 20.81 0.56
N ASP A 302 2.86 21.69 1.16
CA ASP A 302 2.78 23.09 0.75
C ASP A 302 4.13 23.83 0.88
N ARG A 303 4.99 23.41 1.82
CA ARG A 303 6.35 23.94 1.95
C ARG A 303 7.30 23.34 0.92
N ALA A 304 7.24 22.03 0.69
CA ALA A 304 8.07 21.35 -0.30
C ALA A 304 7.77 21.85 -1.74
N GLU A 305 6.50 22.08 -2.06
CA GLU A 305 6.07 22.64 -3.34
C GLU A 305 6.65 24.04 -3.56
N LYS A 306 6.59 24.92 -2.55
CA LYS A 306 7.24 26.24 -2.59
C LYS A 306 8.77 26.17 -2.69
N MET A 307 9.39 25.09 -2.23
CA MET A 307 10.83 24.90 -2.42
C MET A 307 11.13 24.55 -3.88
N ALA A 308 10.37 23.62 -4.47
CA ALA A 308 10.48 23.26 -5.88
C ALA A 308 10.23 24.45 -6.81
N GLU A 309 9.20 25.26 -6.51
CA GLU A 309 8.89 26.49 -7.24
C GLU A 309 10.09 27.47 -7.20
N ARG A 310 10.64 27.74 -6.01
CA ARG A 310 11.80 28.64 -5.86
C ARG A 310 13.05 28.12 -6.59
N SER A 311 13.27 26.81 -6.62
CA SER A 311 14.35 26.21 -7.41
C SER A 311 14.17 26.47 -8.91
N MET A 312 12.93 26.46 -9.40
CA MET A 312 12.61 26.76 -10.79
C MET A 312 12.67 28.27 -11.10
N GLU A 313 12.28 29.12 -10.15
CA GLU A 313 12.44 30.58 -10.24
C GLU A 313 13.93 30.95 -10.31
N ASN A 314 14.78 30.36 -9.45
CA ASN A 314 16.22 30.55 -9.48
C ASN A 314 16.83 30.16 -10.84
N SER A 315 16.35 29.08 -11.46
CA SER A 315 16.75 28.73 -12.83
C SER A 315 16.41 29.84 -13.83
N THR A 316 15.22 30.42 -13.73
CA THR A 316 14.77 31.52 -14.59
C THR A 316 15.63 32.76 -14.40
N ASP A 317 15.92 33.11 -13.15
CA ASP A 317 16.77 34.26 -12.80
C ASP A 317 18.19 34.09 -13.33
N LEU A 318 18.79 32.90 -13.20
CA LEU A 318 20.13 32.59 -13.72
C LEU A 318 20.19 32.71 -15.25
N VAL A 319 19.16 32.25 -15.97
CA VAL A 319 19.07 32.45 -17.43
C VAL A 319 18.97 33.93 -17.76
N GLN A 320 18.14 34.69 -17.05
CA GLN A 320 17.99 36.12 -17.34
C GLN A 320 19.29 36.88 -17.06
N PHE A 321 19.97 36.57 -15.95
CA PHE A 321 21.27 37.15 -15.63
C PHE A 321 22.31 36.84 -16.72
N GLY A 322 22.40 35.58 -17.14
CA GLY A 322 23.28 35.18 -18.25
C GLY A 322 22.96 35.92 -19.56
N ARG A 323 21.68 36.14 -19.87
CA ARG A 323 21.27 36.91 -21.05
C ARG A 323 21.76 38.35 -21.01
N GLU A 324 21.65 39.03 -19.87
CA GLU A 324 22.16 40.40 -19.72
C GLU A 324 23.69 40.46 -19.87
N LEU A 325 24.42 39.49 -19.32
CA LEU A 325 25.88 39.37 -19.54
C LEU A 325 26.21 39.18 -21.03
N SER A 326 25.46 38.33 -21.72
CA SER A 326 25.63 38.08 -23.15
C SER A 326 25.32 39.31 -23.99
N ALA A 327 24.27 40.06 -23.64
CA ALA A 327 23.88 41.30 -24.32
C ALA A 327 24.98 42.35 -24.16
N LEU A 328 25.49 42.54 -22.94
CA LEU A 328 26.59 43.45 -22.65
C LEU A 328 27.89 43.04 -23.37
N GLY A 329 28.20 41.74 -23.38
CA GLY A 329 29.37 41.20 -24.07
C GLY A 329 29.28 41.23 -25.60
N SER A 330 28.08 41.32 -26.16
CA SER A 330 27.85 41.35 -27.61
C SER A 330 27.63 42.76 -28.17
N ASP A 331 27.65 43.79 -27.32
CA ASP A 331 27.52 45.18 -27.77
C ASP A 331 28.71 45.57 -28.67
N ALA A 332 28.42 45.83 -29.95
CA ALA A 332 29.40 46.17 -30.98
C ALA A 332 29.69 47.68 -31.06
N SER A 333 29.09 48.49 -30.18
CA SER A 333 29.29 49.94 -30.17
C SER A 333 30.79 50.30 -30.08
N PRO A 334 31.27 51.23 -30.93
CA PRO A 334 32.67 51.63 -30.90
C PRO A 334 32.97 52.35 -29.58
N LEU A 335 34.16 52.12 -29.03
CA LEU A 335 34.65 52.86 -27.88
C LEU A 335 34.74 54.36 -28.24
N PRO A 336 34.19 55.27 -27.41
CA PRO A 336 34.32 56.71 -27.64
C PRO A 336 35.79 57.14 -27.71
N SER A 337 36.09 58.20 -28.47
CA SER A 337 37.46 58.75 -28.57
C SER A 337 38.02 59.30 -27.24
N LEU A 338 37.14 59.56 -26.26
CA LEU A 338 37.51 59.94 -24.89
C LEU A 338 38.01 58.74 -24.05
N ALA A 339 37.78 57.50 -24.50
CA ALA A 339 38.25 56.31 -23.82
C ALA A 339 39.78 56.17 -24.01
N SER A 340 40.48 55.82 -22.94
CA SER A 340 41.93 55.58 -22.97
C SER A 340 42.29 54.49 -24.00
N SER A 341 43.41 54.67 -24.69
CA SER A 341 44.02 53.67 -25.58
C SER A 341 44.43 52.38 -24.84
N GLN A 342 44.40 52.38 -23.49
CA GLN A 342 44.61 51.22 -22.63
C GLN A 342 43.30 50.55 -22.16
N SER A 343 42.16 50.81 -22.78
CA SER A 343 40.86 50.26 -22.37
C SER A 343 40.83 48.72 -22.46
N SER A 344 40.58 48.06 -21.33
CA SER A 344 40.38 46.60 -21.23
C SER A 344 38.97 46.16 -21.64
N TRP A 345 38.11 47.09 -22.07
CA TRP A 345 36.70 46.83 -22.38
C TRP A 345 36.49 45.78 -23.48
N GLY A 346 37.35 45.76 -24.50
CA GLY A 346 37.28 44.75 -25.57
C GLY A 346 37.41 43.32 -25.04
N THR A 347 38.42 43.07 -24.21
CA THR A 347 38.64 41.79 -23.55
C THR A 347 37.50 41.48 -22.58
N LEU A 348 37.06 42.48 -21.80
CA LEU A 348 35.95 42.32 -20.86
C LEU A 348 34.65 41.88 -21.55
N ARG A 349 34.30 42.45 -22.72
CA ARG A 349 33.12 42.03 -23.49
C ARG A 349 33.16 40.55 -23.86
N GLN A 350 34.30 40.07 -24.37
CA GLN A 350 34.46 38.66 -24.72
C GLN A 350 34.37 37.75 -23.48
N SER A 351 34.92 38.21 -22.35
CA SER A 351 34.82 37.52 -21.06
C SER A 351 33.39 37.42 -20.55
N LEU A 352 32.61 38.49 -20.63
CA LEU A 352 31.20 38.53 -20.23
C LEU A 352 30.35 37.58 -21.09
N LYS A 353 30.66 37.50 -22.39
CA LYS A 353 30.02 36.55 -23.30
C LYS A 353 30.39 35.09 -22.99
N SER A 354 31.63 34.81 -22.62
CA SER A 354 32.01 33.45 -22.19
C SER A 354 31.36 33.09 -20.85
N LEU A 355 31.23 34.07 -19.94
CA LEU A 355 30.61 33.89 -18.64
C LEU A 355 29.11 33.58 -18.75
N SER A 356 28.40 34.14 -19.74
CA SER A 356 26.96 33.89 -19.90
C SER A 356 26.63 32.42 -20.18
N GLU A 357 27.52 31.69 -20.85
CA GLU A 357 27.34 30.26 -21.13
C GLU A 357 27.34 29.43 -19.83
N GLU A 358 28.16 29.81 -18.86
CA GLU A 358 28.22 29.15 -17.54
C GLU A 358 26.93 29.38 -16.74
N PHE A 359 26.31 30.56 -16.86
CA PHE A 359 25.01 30.84 -16.25
C PHE A 359 23.87 30.00 -16.85
N ALA A 360 23.97 29.58 -18.11
CA ALA A 360 23.04 28.62 -18.69
C ALA A 360 23.19 27.23 -18.05
N VAL A 361 24.43 26.81 -17.73
CA VAL A 361 24.69 25.55 -17.02
C VAL A 361 24.15 25.62 -15.59
N LEU A 362 24.42 26.71 -14.86
CA LEU A 362 23.87 26.95 -13.51
C LEU A 362 22.34 26.88 -13.52
N SER A 363 21.71 27.50 -14.51
CA SER A 363 20.26 27.48 -14.67
C SER A 363 19.72 26.06 -14.89
N ASP A 364 20.37 25.24 -15.71
CA ASP A 364 19.97 23.85 -15.91
C ASP A 364 20.09 23.04 -14.61
N LYS A 365 21.15 23.24 -13.82
CA LYS A 365 21.31 22.60 -12.50
C LYS A 365 20.20 23.02 -11.52
N ALA A 366 19.87 24.30 -11.46
CA ALA A 366 18.75 24.78 -10.65
C ALA A 366 17.40 24.17 -11.10
N ALA A 367 17.17 24.08 -12.41
CA ALA A 367 15.95 23.47 -12.96
C ALA A 367 15.88 21.97 -12.66
N GLN A 368 17.01 21.25 -12.75
CA GLN A 368 17.11 19.84 -12.39
C GLN A 368 16.79 19.61 -10.92
N GLN A 369 17.31 20.45 -10.02
CA GLN A 369 16.96 20.41 -8.61
C GLN A 369 15.45 20.62 -8.39
N GLY A 370 14.86 21.65 -9.00
CA GLY A 370 13.42 21.90 -8.89
C GLY A 370 12.56 20.73 -9.40
N ARG A 371 12.96 20.09 -10.51
CA ARG A 371 12.29 18.87 -11.02
C ARG A 371 12.40 17.70 -10.05
N ARG A 372 13.59 17.43 -9.49
CA ARG A 372 13.77 16.37 -8.47
C ARG A 372 12.95 16.63 -7.21
N GLU A 373 12.92 17.86 -6.71
CA GLU A 373 12.09 18.24 -5.57
C GLU A 373 10.60 18.00 -5.86
N GLN A 374 10.13 18.40 -7.04
CA GLN A 374 8.74 18.16 -7.45
C GLN A 374 8.43 16.66 -7.58
N ASP A 375 9.25 15.92 -8.32
CA ASP A 375 8.93 14.55 -8.73
C ASP A 375 9.22 13.51 -7.64
N ASP A 376 10.24 13.73 -6.80
CA ASP A 376 10.65 12.77 -5.77
C ASP A 376 10.15 13.11 -4.37
N VAL A 377 9.87 14.38 -4.08
CA VAL A 377 9.41 14.81 -2.75
C VAL A 377 7.93 15.16 -2.77
N VAL A 378 7.52 16.12 -3.61
CA VAL A 378 6.13 16.62 -3.64
C VAL A 378 5.18 15.51 -4.10
N GLU A 379 5.53 14.72 -5.12
CA GLU A 379 4.67 13.60 -5.55
C GLU A 379 4.53 12.50 -4.49
N LYS A 380 5.57 12.18 -3.72
CA LYS A 380 5.48 11.19 -2.63
C LYS A 380 4.63 11.72 -1.48
N LEU A 381 4.72 13.02 -1.17
CA LEU A 381 3.84 13.69 -0.21
C LEU A 381 2.39 13.64 -0.67
N ASN A 382 2.12 13.96 -1.94
CA ASN A 382 0.78 13.87 -2.52
C ASN A 382 0.25 12.44 -2.51
N PHE A 383 1.09 11.42 -2.77
CA PHE A 383 0.68 10.03 -2.70
C PHE A 383 0.18 9.64 -1.29
N PHE A 384 0.91 10.05 -0.25
CA PHE A 384 0.50 9.78 1.12
C PHE A 384 -0.72 10.61 1.53
N LEU A 385 -0.81 11.86 1.09
CA LEU A 385 -1.99 12.71 1.32
C LEU A 385 -3.25 12.15 0.66
N ASP A 386 -3.14 11.65 -0.58
CA ASP A 386 -4.24 10.99 -1.28
C ASP A 386 -4.75 9.80 -0.46
N LEU A 387 -3.86 8.96 0.09
CA LEU A 387 -4.24 7.84 0.98
C LEU A 387 -4.95 8.33 2.26
N LEU A 388 -4.40 9.34 2.93
CA LEU A 388 -4.97 9.89 4.16
C LEU A 388 -6.34 10.54 3.91
N GLN A 389 -6.49 11.27 2.80
CA GLN A 389 -7.76 11.86 2.39
C GLN A 389 -8.80 10.77 2.09
N SER A 390 -8.39 9.69 1.44
CA SER A 390 -9.26 8.54 1.15
C SER A 390 -9.77 7.85 2.42
N TYR A 391 -8.95 7.82 3.48
CA TYR A 391 -9.38 7.36 4.80
C TYR A 391 -10.40 8.30 5.43
N ARG A 392 -10.21 9.62 5.31
CA ARG A 392 -11.22 10.61 5.76
C ARG A 392 -12.54 10.40 5.04
N ASP A 393 -12.51 10.19 3.72
CA ASP A 393 -13.71 9.93 2.92
C ASP A 393 -14.40 8.63 3.35
N LEU A 394 -13.64 7.59 3.71
CA LEU A 394 -14.19 6.35 4.28
C LEU A 394 -14.87 6.61 5.64
N CYS A 395 -14.25 7.40 6.53
CA CYS A 395 -14.87 7.77 7.81
C CYS A 395 -16.21 8.49 7.57
N GLU A 396 -16.25 9.42 6.61
CA GLU A 396 -17.49 10.11 6.26
C GLU A 396 -18.55 9.17 5.68
N ARG A 397 -18.17 8.21 4.82
CA ARG A 397 -19.08 7.18 4.31
C ARG A 397 -19.65 6.31 5.43
N HIS A 398 -18.85 5.97 6.44
CA HIS A 398 -19.32 5.23 7.59
C HIS A 398 -20.33 6.04 8.42
N GLU A 399 -19.94 7.25 8.83
CA GLU A 399 -20.75 8.07 9.75
C GLU A 399 -22.03 8.59 9.12
N LYS A 400 -21.94 9.15 7.91
CA LYS A 400 -23.08 9.76 7.20
C LYS A 400 -23.88 8.73 6.40
N GLY A 401 -23.32 7.55 6.15
CA GLY A 401 -23.96 6.43 5.48
C GLY A 401 -24.47 5.40 6.48
N VAL A 402 -23.80 4.25 6.57
CA VAL A 402 -24.31 3.06 7.28
C VAL A 402 -24.68 3.32 8.74
N LEU A 403 -23.89 4.10 9.48
CA LEU A 403 -24.17 4.41 10.88
C LEU A 403 -25.42 5.30 11.02
N HIS A 404 -25.50 6.37 10.23
CA HIS A 404 -26.65 7.27 10.23
C HIS A 404 -27.94 6.56 9.80
N GLU A 405 -27.87 5.75 8.75
CA GLU A 405 -29.01 4.97 8.27
C GLU A 405 -29.48 3.97 9.35
N HIS A 406 -28.56 3.27 10.03
CA HIS A 406 -28.88 2.36 11.12
C HIS A 406 -29.59 3.08 12.28
N GLN A 407 -29.08 4.25 12.71
CA GLN A 407 -29.71 5.07 13.75
C GLN A 407 -31.11 5.55 13.33
N LYS A 408 -31.27 5.97 12.08
CA LYS A 408 -32.57 6.39 11.52
C LYS A 408 -33.58 5.25 11.49
N ALA A 409 -33.14 4.03 11.15
CA ALA A 409 -33.98 2.84 11.17
C ALA A 409 -34.46 2.49 12.59
N LEU A 410 -33.57 2.53 13.59
CA LEU A 410 -33.91 2.34 15.00
C LEU A 410 -34.92 3.39 15.52
N HIS A 411 -34.75 4.65 15.11
CA HIS A 411 -35.66 5.72 15.49
C HIS A 411 -37.07 5.52 14.89
N LYS A 412 -37.14 5.13 13.61
CA LYS A 412 -38.39 4.82 12.92
C LYS A 412 -39.12 3.63 13.56
N TYR A 413 -38.41 2.56 13.88
CA TYR A 413 -38.96 1.42 14.63
C TYR A 413 -39.54 1.84 15.99
N SER A 414 -38.80 2.65 16.75
CA SER A 414 -39.27 3.16 18.04
C SER A 414 -40.54 4.02 17.93
N MET A 415 -40.74 4.74 16.81
CA MET A 415 -41.98 5.48 16.55
C MET A 415 -43.13 4.53 16.18
N MET A 416 -42.89 3.54 15.32
CA MET A 416 -43.90 2.55 14.91
C MET A 416 -44.39 1.72 16.09
N LYS A 417 -43.49 1.30 16.99
CA LYS A 417 -43.84 0.56 18.21
C LYS A 417 -44.73 1.40 19.14
N ARG A 418 -44.43 2.71 19.30
CA ARG A 418 -45.29 3.64 20.05
C ARG A 418 -46.67 3.80 19.41
N GLN A 419 -46.73 3.92 18.09
CA GLN A 419 -47.99 4.01 17.35
C GLN A 419 -48.83 2.73 17.51
N MET A 420 -48.21 1.55 17.43
CA MET A 420 -48.87 0.27 17.67
C MET A 420 -49.47 0.22 19.07
N MET A 421 -48.68 0.53 20.11
CA MET A 421 -49.18 0.57 21.49
C MET A 421 -50.38 1.51 21.64
N SER A 422 -50.38 2.67 20.97
CA SER A 422 -51.51 3.60 21.00
C SER A 422 -52.75 3.08 20.25
N ALA A 423 -52.57 2.39 19.12
CA ALA A 423 -53.65 1.86 18.29
C ALA A 423 -54.35 0.66 18.97
N THR A 424 -53.60 -0.19 19.65
CA THR A 424 -54.13 -1.32 20.45
C THR A 424 -54.95 -0.82 21.64
N VAL A 425 -54.53 0.28 22.29
CA VAL A 425 -55.29 0.89 23.38
C VAL A 425 -56.57 1.59 22.90
N GLN A 426 -56.58 2.14 21.69
CA GLN A 426 -57.73 2.86 21.12
C GLN A 426 -58.78 1.99 20.41
N SER A 427 -58.65 0.65 20.43
CA SER A 427 -59.57 -0.29 19.75
C SER A 427 -59.83 0.06 18.27
N LYS A 428 -58.80 0.50 17.54
CA LYS A 428 -58.91 0.71 16.08
C LYS A 428 -59.07 -0.63 15.35
N GLU A 429 -59.66 -0.58 14.15
CA GLU A 429 -59.93 -1.76 13.29
C GLU A 429 -58.74 -2.74 13.26
N GLN A 430 -59.02 -4.04 13.50
CA GLN A 430 -58.02 -5.11 13.51
C GLN A 430 -57.16 -5.16 12.25
N ALA A 431 -57.73 -4.85 11.07
CA ALA A 431 -57.00 -4.77 9.81
C ALA A 431 -55.89 -3.70 9.79
N SER A 432 -56.06 -2.59 10.53
CA SER A 432 -55.05 -1.53 10.67
C SER A 432 -53.88 -1.97 11.57
N VAL A 433 -54.19 -2.76 12.61
CA VAL A 433 -53.20 -3.30 13.55
C VAL A 433 -52.34 -4.37 12.88
N GLU A 434 -52.93 -5.30 12.13
CA GLU A 434 -52.20 -6.35 11.39
C GLU A 434 -51.26 -5.75 10.33
N GLN A 435 -51.68 -4.70 9.63
CA GLN A 435 -50.80 -3.98 8.69
C GLN A 435 -49.63 -3.30 9.40
N LEU A 436 -49.84 -2.75 10.59
CA LEU A 436 -48.77 -2.14 11.39
C LEU A 436 -47.79 -3.21 11.91
N GLU A 437 -48.28 -4.37 12.34
CA GLU A 437 -47.46 -5.51 12.76
C GLU A 437 -46.56 -6.01 11.63
N SER A 438 -47.12 -6.24 10.45
CA SER A 438 -46.35 -6.65 9.27
C SER A 438 -45.23 -5.66 8.94
N ARG A 439 -45.53 -4.35 9.00
CA ARG A 439 -44.52 -3.30 8.79
C ARG A 439 -43.45 -3.28 9.88
N ILE A 440 -43.80 -3.60 11.13
CA ILE A 440 -42.85 -3.68 12.25
C ILE A 440 -41.87 -4.84 12.03
N VAL A 441 -42.37 -6.03 11.67
CA VAL A 441 -41.53 -7.20 11.38
C VAL A 441 -40.56 -6.93 10.22
N GLN A 442 -41.06 -6.30 9.14
CA GLN A 442 -40.21 -5.88 8.02
C GLN A 442 -39.12 -4.89 8.47
N GLN A 443 -39.47 -3.95 9.35
CA GLN A 443 -38.53 -2.97 9.89
C GLN A 443 -37.49 -3.62 10.82
N GLU A 444 -37.85 -4.66 11.59
CA GLU A 444 -36.91 -5.43 12.42
C GLU A 444 -35.87 -6.17 11.58
N SER A 445 -36.31 -6.85 10.52
CA SER A 445 -35.41 -7.52 9.58
C SER A 445 -34.44 -6.53 8.90
N ALA A 446 -34.94 -5.34 8.52
CA ALA A 446 -34.11 -4.28 7.97
C ALA A 446 -33.08 -3.77 8.99
N ILE A 447 -33.49 -3.55 10.25
CA ILE A 447 -32.58 -3.12 11.33
C ILE A 447 -31.48 -4.14 11.55
N GLN A 448 -31.81 -5.43 11.62
CA GLN A 448 -30.81 -6.48 11.80
C GLN A 448 -29.78 -6.48 10.67
N THR A 449 -30.23 -6.34 9.43
CA THR A 449 -29.32 -6.25 8.27
C THR A 449 -28.41 -5.02 8.36
N MET A 450 -28.95 -3.87 8.77
CA MET A 450 -28.19 -2.63 8.93
C MET A 450 -27.22 -2.69 10.11
N GLU A 451 -27.59 -3.36 11.20
CA GLU A 451 -26.73 -3.60 12.34
C GLU A 451 -25.52 -4.45 11.94
N LEU A 452 -25.74 -5.54 11.19
CA LEU A 452 -24.66 -6.39 10.66
C LEU A 452 -23.73 -5.60 9.73
N ARG A 453 -24.29 -4.80 8.82
CA ARG A 453 -23.51 -3.92 7.93
C ARG A 453 -22.72 -2.87 8.70
N ASN A 454 -23.28 -2.32 9.78
CA ASN A 454 -22.58 -1.37 10.65
C ASN A 454 -21.38 -2.02 11.34
N TYR A 455 -21.53 -3.22 11.90
CA TYR A 455 -20.41 -3.95 12.48
C TYR A 455 -19.37 -4.34 11.43
N PHE A 456 -19.78 -4.81 10.25
CA PHE A 456 -18.84 -5.08 9.17
C PHE A 456 -18.08 -3.83 8.73
N SER A 457 -18.75 -2.67 8.66
CA SER A 457 -18.10 -1.42 8.35
C SER A 457 -17.05 -1.01 9.40
N LEU A 458 -17.30 -1.25 10.68
CA LEU A 458 -16.32 -1.01 11.75
C LEU A 458 -15.14 -1.97 11.69
N PHE A 459 -15.41 -3.24 11.36
CA PHE A 459 -14.38 -4.24 11.11
C PHE A 459 -13.47 -3.83 9.95
N CYS A 460 -14.03 -3.40 8.82
CA CYS A 460 -13.25 -2.89 7.70
C CYS A 460 -12.47 -1.63 8.09
N LEU A 461 -13.10 -0.66 8.76
CA LEU A 461 -12.43 0.56 9.23
C LEU A 461 -11.22 0.26 10.11
N HIS A 462 -11.32 -0.75 10.99
CA HIS A 462 -10.21 -1.19 11.83
C HIS A 462 -9.03 -1.71 10.98
N GLN A 463 -9.32 -2.56 10.00
CA GLN A 463 -8.32 -3.05 9.04
C GLN A 463 -7.71 -1.90 8.22
N GLU A 464 -8.52 -1.00 7.69
CA GLU A 464 -8.07 0.16 6.92
C GLU A 464 -7.22 1.12 7.76
N THR A 465 -7.53 1.28 9.06
CA THR A 465 -6.72 2.06 9.99
C THR A 465 -5.31 1.48 10.11
N GLN A 466 -5.18 0.16 10.27
CA GLN A 466 -3.88 -0.51 10.28
C GLN A 466 -3.13 -0.33 8.96
N LEU A 467 -3.84 -0.34 7.83
CA LEU A 467 -3.23 -0.07 6.53
C LEU A 467 -2.63 1.34 6.47
N ILE A 468 -3.31 2.37 7.00
CA ILE A 468 -2.74 3.74 7.09
C ILE A 468 -1.45 3.74 7.90
N PHE A 469 -1.42 3.06 9.06
CA PHE A 469 -0.23 2.97 9.89
C PHE A 469 0.90 2.17 9.21
N THR A 470 0.56 1.15 8.43
CA THR A 470 1.52 0.38 7.63
C THR A 470 2.21 1.26 6.58
N TYR A 471 1.56 2.33 6.10
CA TYR A 471 2.17 3.28 5.16
C TYR A 471 3.06 4.34 5.83
N LEU A 472 3.03 4.52 7.15
CA LEU A 472 3.83 5.57 7.83
C LEU A 472 5.34 5.54 7.53
N PRO A 473 6.00 4.39 7.32
CA PRO A 473 7.41 4.34 6.91
C PRO A 473 7.72 5.11 5.62
N ILE A 474 6.71 5.44 4.79
CA ILE A 474 6.89 6.33 3.63
C ILE A 474 7.50 7.69 4.02
N THR A 475 7.31 8.13 5.27
CA THR A 475 7.92 9.34 5.82
C THR A 475 9.43 9.32 5.71
N ALA A 476 10.08 8.18 6.01
CA ALA A 476 11.52 8.04 5.88
C ALA A 476 11.96 8.17 4.41
N ASN A 477 11.20 7.58 3.49
CA ASN A 477 11.47 7.69 2.05
C ASN A 477 11.30 9.12 1.53
N ILE A 478 10.30 9.86 2.01
CA ILE A 478 10.07 11.26 1.67
C ILE A 478 11.22 12.14 2.17
N LEU A 479 11.60 11.99 3.44
CA LEU A 479 12.69 12.76 4.04
C LEU A 479 14.04 12.42 3.40
N GLY A 480 14.28 11.13 3.11
CA GLY A 480 15.47 10.69 2.39
C GLY A 480 15.55 11.28 1.00
N ALA A 481 14.46 11.27 0.24
CA ALA A 481 14.39 11.91 -1.08
C ALA A 481 14.64 13.42 -1.00
N PHE A 482 14.08 14.08 0.00
CA PHE A 482 14.30 15.51 0.24
C PHE A 482 15.77 15.83 0.52
N VAL A 483 16.39 15.13 1.47
CA VAL A 483 17.80 15.32 1.82
C VAL A 483 18.70 15.06 0.62
N ASN A 484 18.46 13.96 -0.11
CA ASN A 484 19.23 13.63 -1.30
C ASN A 484 19.12 14.71 -2.38
N SER A 485 17.91 15.24 -2.62
CA SER A 485 17.71 16.32 -3.59
C SER A 485 18.48 17.59 -3.21
N GLN A 486 18.45 18.00 -1.93
CA GLN A 486 19.20 19.18 -1.45
C GLN A 486 20.71 18.97 -1.56
N VAL A 487 21.23 17.84 -1.09
CA VAL A 487 22.66 17.53 -1.15
C VAL A 487 23.16 17.49 -2.58
N GLN A 488 22.43 16.81 -3.47
CA GLN A 488 22.80 16.72 -4.88
C GLN A 488 22.74 18.09 -5.55
N GLY A 489 21.66 18.86 -5.34
CA GLY A 489 21.51 20.19 -5.92
C GLY A 489 22.61 21.17 -5.49
N HIS A 490 22.93 21.20 -4.19
CA HIS A 490 24.02 22.06 -3.68
C HIS A 490 25.39 21.63 -4.20
N ARG A 491 25.65 20.32 -4.31
CA ARG A 491 26.90 19.82 -4.88
C ARG A 491 27.04 20.23 -6.34
N GLU A 492 26.05 19.92 -7.17
CA GLU A 492 26.05 20.24 -8.60
C GLU A 492 26.20 21.75 -8.85
N MET A 493 25.52 22.58 -8.06
CA MET A 493 25.64 24.04 -8.13
C MET A 493 27.04 24.51 -7.70
N GLY A 494 27.56 23.96 -6.59
CA GLY A 494 28.88 24.29 -6.06
C GLY A 494 30.01 23.93 -7.02
N ASP A 495 29.91 22.78 -7.71
CA ASP A 495 30.89 22.35 -8.71
C ASP A 495 31.01 23.39 -9.84
N VAL A 496 29.88 23.88 -10.37
CA VAL A 496 29.88 24.91 -11.42
C VAL A 496 30.43 26.25 -10.92
N TRP A 497 30.09 26.66 -9.69
CA TRP A 497 30.66 27.89 -9.11
C TRP A 497 32.19 27.79 -8.89
N ASN A 498 32.68 26.64 -8.46
CA ASN A 498 34.11 26.40 -8.28
C ASN A 498 34.87 26.41 -9.61
N GLU A 499 34.25 25.91 -10.70
CA GLU A 499 34.81 26.02 -12.06
C GLU A 499 34.81 27.46 -12.58
N LEU A 500 33.85 28.27 -12.16
CA LEU A 500 33.71 29.67 -12.57
C LEU A 500 34.73 30.60 -11.91
N GLN A 501 35.03 30.36 -10.64
CA GLN A 501 35.92 31.21 -9.84
C GLN A 501 37.30 31.48 -10.48
N PRO A 502 38.07 30.48 -10.97
CA PRO A 502 39.36 30.74 -11.61
C PRO A 502 39.20 31.44 -12.97
N LYS A 503 38.10 31.19 -13.69
CA LYS A 503 37.78 31.88 -14.96
C LYS A 503 37.66 33.38 -14.69
N LEU A 504 36.95 33.79 -13.64
CA LEU A 504 36.86 35.21 -13.25
C LEU A 504 38.25 35.81 -12.94
N GLY A 505 39.11 35.08 -12.20
CA GLY A 505 40.47 35.54 -11.89
C GLY A 505 41.34 35.80 -13.13
N CYS A 506 41.15 35.02 -14.20
CA CYS A 506 41.87 35.19 -15.46
C CYS A 506 41.29 36.32 -16.33
N LEU A 507 39.98 36.59 -16.24
CA LEU A 507 39.27 37.50 -17.15
C LEU A 507 39.40 38.99 -16.78
N PHE A 508 39.77 39.32 -15.54
CA PHE A 508 39.76 40.70 -15.02
C PHE A 508 41.13 41.21 -14.54
N GLY A 509 42.19 40.41 -14.62
CA GLY A 509 43.53 40.78 -14.11
C GLY A 509 43.66 40.61 -12.60
N SER A 510 44.90 40.44 -12.12
CA SER A 510 45.21 39.96 -10.76
C SER A 510 44.60 40.84 -9.65
N ASN A 511 43.93 40.16 -8.70
CA ASN A 511 43.22 40.66 -7.52
C ASN A 511 41.80 41.22 -7.75
N ASN A 512 40.88 40.33 -8.16
CA ASN A 512 39.43 40.52 -8.05
C ASN A 512 38.92 40.46 -6.60
N GLY A 513 39.42 41.33 -5.72
CA GLY A 513 38.86 41.53 -4.37
C GLY A 513 39.01 40.37 -3.36
N LEU A 514 39.57 39.22 -3.75
CA LEU A 514 39.95 38.16 -2.82
C LEU A 514 41.32 38.48 -2.22
N LYS A 515 41.35 38.97 -0.97
CA LYS A 515 42.50 38.69 -0.10
C LYS A 515 42.45 37.18 0.22
N PRO A 516 43.59 36.46 0.25
CA PRO A 516 43.61 35.10 0.76
C PRO A 516 43.10 35.09 2.21
N PRO A 517 42.44 34.01 2.67
CA PRO A 517 42.09 33.89 4.07
C PRO A 517 43.37 33.93 4.91
N ILE A 518 43.37 34.80 5.93
CA ILE A 518 44.40 34.85 6.99
C ILE A 518 44.18 33.67 7.92
#